data_AF-A0A497K112-F1
#
_entry.id   AF-A0A497K112-F1
#
_cell.length_a   1.000
_cell.length_b   1.000
_cell.length_c   1.000
_cell.angle_alpha   90.00
_cell.angle_beta   90.00
_cell.angle_gamma   90.00
#
_symmetry.space_group_name_H-M   'P 1'
#
loop_
_entity.id
_entity.type
_entity.pdbx_description
1 polymer ?
#
loop_
_entity_poly.entity_id
_entity_poly.type
_entity_poly.pdbx_seq_one_letter_code
_entity_poly.pdbx_strand_id
1 'polypeptide(L)'
;MVEFRLLSKGDTEEIHGASIEVLMNTGVMVKNDSALELLRDAGCAIEGNIARMPSSLVEESIKKTPSTFPLSTREGDKTYTVGGSNVIYNPGSAAIFFIDRDSGEMRRADAKDFRELVRLTDALEHIHAQSTAMVPADVPEIISDLYRLYVI
;
A
#
# COMPACT_ATOMS: atom_id res chain seq x y z
N MET A 1 19.92 3.25 -17.07
CA MET A 1 19.39 2.04 -16.40
C MET A 1 18.64 1.24 -17.47
N VAL A 2 18.88 -0.06 -17.61
CA VAL A 2 18.18 -0.87 -18.61
C VAL A 2 16.82 -1.27 -18.03
N GLU A 3 15.74 -0.91 -18.73
CA GLU A 3 14.39 -1.31 -18.36
C GLU A 3 14.13 -2.71 -18.94
N PHE A 4 13.96 -3.71 -18.08
CA PHE A 4 13.55 -5.04 -18.53
C PHE A 4 12.05 -5.04 -18.80
N ARG A 5 11.67 -5.16 -20.08
CA ARG A 5 10.27 -5.21 -20.52
C ARG A 5 9.89 -6.63 -20.93
N LEU A 6 8.98 -7.23 -20.17
CA LEU A 6 8.46 -8.57 -20.47
C LEU A 6 7.28 -8.52 -21.46
N LEU A 7 6.44 -7.49 -21.37
CA LEU A 7 5.21 -7.34 -22.15
C LEU A 7 5.40 -6.41 -23.35
N SER A 8 4.77 -6.74 -24.46
CA SER A 8 4.68 -5.85 -25.62
C SER A 8 3.77 -4.66 -25.33
N LYS A 9 3.85 -3.61 -26.16
CA LYS A 9 2.91 -2.49 -26.05
C LYS A 9 1.46 -2.95 -26.25
N GLY A 10 1.22 -3.85 -27.21
CA GLY A 10 -0.11 -4.41 -27.45
C GLY A 10 -0.64 -5.17 -26.24
N ASP A 11 0.20 -5.98 -25.59
CA ASP A 11 -0.18 -6.74 -24.39
C ASP A 11 -0.60 -5.79 -23.26
N THR A 12 0.13 -4.68 -23.07
CA THR A 12 -0.21 -3.68 -22.04
C THR A 12 -1.51 -2.94 -22.35
N GLU A 13 -1.78 -2.64 -23.63
CA GLU A 13 -3.02 -2.00 -24.09
C GLU A 13 -4.23 -2.95 -23.89
N GLU A 14 -4.05 -4.24 -24.17
CA GLU A 14 -5.07 -5.27 -23.96
C GLU A 14 -5.39 -5.45 -22.47
N ILE A 15 -4.37 -5.58 -21.61
CA ILE A 15 -4.55 -5.67 -20.15
C ILE A 15 -5.25 -4.42 -19.62
N HIS A 16 -4.86 -3.23 -20.10
CA HIS A 16 -5.51 -1.99 -19.71
C HIS A 16 -6.99 -1.98 -20.13
N GLY A 17 -7.30 -2.32 -21.38
CA GLY A 17 -8.68 -2.43 -21.88
C GLY A 17 -9.53 -3.39 -21.03
N ALA A 18 -9.03 -4.59 -20.77
CA ALA A 18 -9.70 -5.57 -19.92
C ALA A 18 -9.92 -5.06 -18.49
N SER A 19 -8.95 -4.34 -17.91
CA SER A 19 -9.09 -3.74 -16.58
C SER A 19 -10.21 -2.68 -16.54
N ILE A 20 -10.34 -1.89 -17.62
CA ILE A 20 -11.41 -0.89 -17.76
C ILE A 20 -12.77 -1.59 -17.90
N GLU A 21 -12.88 -2.65 -18.68
CA GLU A 21 -14.11 -3.44 -18.81
C GLU A 21 -14.56 -4.02 -17.46
N VAL A 22 -13.63 -4.53 -16.65
CA VAL A 22 -13.94 -4.99 -15.28
C VAL A 22 -14.47 -3.85 -14.43
N LEU A 23 -13.82 -2.69 -14.42
CA LEU A 23 -14.27 -1.53 -13.64
C LEU A 23 -15.64 -1.00 -14.10
N MET A 24 -15.92 -1.02 -15.39
CA MET A 24 -17.19 -0.54 -15.96
C MET A 24 -18.34 -1.53 -15.75
N ASN A 25 -18.12 -2.82 -15.97
CA ASN A 25 -19.20 -3.82 -16.01
C ASN A 25 -19.36 -4.55 -14.67
N THR A 26 -18.26 -4.94 -14.04
CA THR A 26 -18.26 -5.65 -12.75
C THR A 26 -18.26 -4.67 -11.58
N GLY A 27 -17.39 -3.65 -11.63
CA GLY A 27 -17.23 -2.66 -10.57
C GLY A 27 -16.46 -3.16 -9.35
N VAL A 28 -16.38 -2.32 -8.32
CA VAL A 28 -15.65 -2.59 -7.07
C VAL A 28 -16.61 -2.48 -5.90
N MET A 29 -16.59 -3.45 -4.99
CA MET A 29 -17.37 -3.38 -3.75
C MET A 29 -16.69 -2.43 -2.75
N VAL A 30 -17.40 -1.38 -2.37
CA VAL A 30 -16.94 -0.36 -1.40
C VAL A 30 -17.83 -0.42 -0.17
N LYS A 31 -17.24 -0.78 0.98
CA LYS A 31 -17.95 -0.93 2.27
C LYS A 31 -17.84 0.33 3.14
N ASN A 32 -18.01 1.49 2.52
CA ASN A 32 -17.97 2.78 3.20
C ASN A 32 -18.91 3.75 2.48
N ASP A 33 -19.95 4.21 3.18
CA ASP A 33 -21.02 5.01 2.58
C ASP A 33 -20.51 6.36 2.07
N SER A 34 -19.62 7.03 2.80
CA SER A 34 -19.02 8.30 2.37
C SER A 34 -18.15 8.14 1.11
N ALA A 35 -17.43 7.03 0.97
CA ALA A 35 -16.68 6.73 -0.24
C ALA A 35 -17.60 6.44 -1.43
N LEU A 36 -18.72 5.75 -1.21
CA LEU A 36 -19.74 5.52 -2.24
C LEU A 36 -20.36 6.84 -2.72
N GLU A 37 -20.62 7.79 -1.81
CA GLU A 37 -21.11 9.13 -2.15
C GLU A 37 -20.10 9.89 -3.01
N LEU A 38 -18.82 9.92 -2.62
CA LEU A 38 -17.75 10.55 -3.42
C LEU A 38 -17.64 9.95 -4.82
N LEU A 39 -17.74 8.63 -4.95
CA LEU A 39 -17.70 7.95 -6.24
C LEU A 39 -18.94 8.27 -7.09
N ARG A 40 -20.12 8.35 -6.48
CA ARG A 40 -21.36 8.76 -7.15
C ARG A 40 -21.26 10.19 -7.69
N ASP A 41 -20.75 11.11 -6.87
CA ASP A 41 -20.55 12.52 -7.26
C ASP A 41 -19.51 12.66 -8.38
N ALA A 42 -18.52 11.77 -8.42
CA ALA A 42 -17.54 11.67 -9.50
C ALA A 42 -18.10 11.00 -10.78
N GLY A 43 -19.36 10.57 -10.80
CA GLY A 43 -20.03 9.99 -11.97
C GLY A 43 -19.98 8.46 -12.05
N CYS A 44 -19.61 7.76 -10.97
CA CYS A 44 -19.73 6.30 -10.92
C CYS A 44 -21.20 5.87 -10.77
N ALA A 45 -21.57 4.78 -11.44
CA ALA A 45 -22.85 4.14 -11.21
C ALA A 45 -22.76 3.24 -9.97
N ILE A 46 -23.63 3.45 -8.99
CA ILE A 46 -23.64 2.71 -7.72
C ILE A 46 -24.84 1.77 -7.66
N GLU A 47 -24.60 0.48 -7.46
CA GLU A 47 -25.63 -0.55 -7.26
C GLU A 47 -25.39 -1.26 -5.92
N GLY A 48 -26.18 -0.93 -4.90
CA GLY A 48 -25.89 -1.34 -3.53
C GLY A 48 -24.54 -0.77 -3.07
N ASN A 49 -23.59 -1.67 -2.79
CA ASN A 49 -22.22 -1.31 -2.41
C ASN A 49 -21.21 -1.47 -3.55
N ILE A 50 -21.66 -1.66 -4.79
CA ILE A 50 -20.79 -1.84 -5.96
C ILE A 50 -20.72 -0.54 -6.74
N ALA A 51 -19.50 -0.02 -6.93
CA ALA A 51 -19.22 1.14 -7.75
C ALA A 51 -18.66 0.73 -9.11
N ARG A 52 -19.38 1.05 -10.19
CA ARG A 52 -18.94 0.88 -11.58
C ARG A 52 -18.38 2.21 -12.09
N MET A 53 -17.14 2.20 -12.56
CA MET A 53 -16.39 3.41 -12.90
C MET A 53 -16.31 3.56 -14.42
N PRO A 54 -16.72 4.71 -15.00
CA PRO A 54 -16.58 4.94 -16.44
C PRO A 54 -15.10 5.11 -16.83
N SER A 55 -14.74 4.65 -18.03
CA SER A 55 -13.36 4.74 -18.54
C SER A 55 -12.79 6.17 -18.51
N SER A 56 -13.61 7.16 -18.88
CA SER A 56 -13.23 8.57 -18.88
C SER A 56 -12.77 9.06 -17.49
N LEU A 57 -13.46 8.64 -16.43
CA LEU A 57 -13.09 9.00 -15.06
C LEU A 57 -11.75 8.36 -14.66
N VAL A 58 -11.54 7.09 -15.05
CA VAL A 58 -10.27 6.38 -14.78
C VAL A 58 -9.11 7.08 -15.50
N GLU A 59 -9.26 7.38 -16.79
CA GLU A 59 -8.25 8.08 -17.58
C GLU A 59 -7.96 9.48 -17.06
N GLU A 60 -8.99 10.25 -16.70
CA GLU A 60 -8.84 11.59 -16.13
C GLU A 60 -8.11 11.54 -14.78
N SER A 61 -8.44 10.56 -13.94
CA SER A 61 -7.80 10.36 -12.64
C SER A 61 -6.31 10.02 -12.78
N ILE A 62 -5.97 9.13 -13.73
CA ILE A 62 -4.57 8.79 -14.03
C ILE A 62 -3.81 10.03 -14.52
N LYS A 63 -4.40 10.84 -15.41
CA LYS A 63 -3.78 12.08 -15.92
C LYS A 63 -3.51 13.11 -14.82
N LYS A 64 -4.36 13.18 -13.80
CA LYS A 64 -4.17 14.08 -12.64
C LYS A 64 -3.11 13.57 -11.65
N THR A 65 -2.77 12.29 -11.71
CA THR A 65 -1.84 11.67 -10.77
C THR A 65 -0.41 12.10 -11.08
N PRO A 66 0.37 12.61 -10.11
CA PRO A 66 1.75 13.00 -10.35
C PRO A 66 2.63 11.76 -10.64
N SER A 67 3.54 11.88 -11.60
CA SER A 67 4.48 10.79 -11.94
C SER A 67 5.55 10.56 -10.87
N THR A 68 5.82 11.58 -10.03
CA THR A 68 6.70 11.50 -8.86
C THR A 68 6.23 12.44 -7.76
N PHE A 69 6.52 12.12 -6.51
CA PHE A 69 6.26 12.99 -5.36
C PHE A 69 7.29 12.78 -4.23
N PRO A 70 7.54 13.78 -3.37
CA PRO A 70 8.46 13.64 -2.24
C PRO A 70 7.80 12.90 -1.07
N LEU A 71 8.58 12.05 -0.41
CA LEU A 71 8.26 11.39 0.85
C LEU A 71 9.32 11.75 1.89
N SER A 72 8.95 12.59 2.86
CA SER A 72 9.88 13.11 3.87
C SER A 72 9.80 12.30 5.16
N THR A 73 10.91 12.20 5.88
CA THR A 73 10.97 11.64 7.23
C THR A 73 10.24 12.54 8.23
N ARG A 74 9.91 12.00 9.41
CA ARG A 74 9.26 12.74 10.51
C ARG A 74 10.03 14.01 10.89
N GLU A 75 11.36 13.92 10.96
CA GLU A 75 12.23 15.04 11.33
C GLU A 75 12.53 15.97 10.14
N GLY A 76 12.12 15.60 8.92
CA GLY A 76 12.38 16.36 7.69
C GLY A 76 13.83 16.35 7.22
N ASP A 77 14.70 15.58 7.86
CA ASP A 77 16.14 15.49 7.57
C ASP A 77 16.45 14.74 6.27
N LYS A 78 15.56 13.85 5.84
CA LYS A 78 15.66 13.09 4.58
C LYS A 78 14.37 13.17 3.81
N THR A 79 14.48 13.24 2.49
CA THR A 79 13.35 13.17 1.57
C THR A 79 13.68 12.24 0.43
N TYR A 80 12.81 11.29 0.17
CA TYR A 80 12.90 10.33 -0.92
C TYR A 80 11.92 10.72 -2.02
N THR A 81 12.32 10.55 -3.28
CA THR A 81 11.40 10.74 -4.42
C THR A 81 10.73 9.41 -4.74
N VAL A 82 9.41 9.33 -4.56
CA VAL A 82 8.60 8.18 -4.98
C VAL A 82 8.31 8.29 -6.47
N GLY A 83 8.52 7.21 -7.22
CA GLY A 83 8.29 7.14 -8.66
C GLY A 83 9.56 7.27 -9.51
N GLY A 84 9.40 7.26 -10.83
CA GLY A 84 10.50 7.24 -11.78
C GLY A 84 11.29 5.92 -11.70
N SER A 85 12.63 6.01 -11.68
CA SER A 85 13.53 4.86 -11.51
C SER A 85 14.03 4.68 -10.07
N ASN A 86 13.43 5.38 -9.09
CA ASN A 86 13.82 5.28 -7.70
C ASN A 86 13.28 4.00 -7.07
N VAL A 87 14.05 3.38 -6.18
CA VAL A 87 13.65 2.18 -5.42
C VAL A 87 13.75 2.50 -3.94
N ILE A 88 12.62 2.37 -3.23
CA ILE A 88 12.53 2.62 -1.79
C ILE A 88 12.17 1.30 -1.11
N TYR A 89 13.17 0.63 -0.56
CA TYR A 89 12.98 -0.54 0.29
C TYR A 89 12.38 -0.19 1.66
N ASN A 90 11.43 -1.00 2.10
CA ASN A 90 10.90 -1.06 3.45
C ASN A 90 10.77 -2.53 3.90
N PRO A 91 10.54 -2.80 5.19
CA PRO A 91 10.21 -4.15 5.65
C PRO A 91 8.87 -4.62 5.07
N GLY A 92 8.60 -5.92 5.22
CA GLY A 92 7.28 -6.50 4.92
C GLY A 92 6.13 -5.83 5.68
N SER A 93 4.89 -6.25 5.45
CA SER A 93 3.70 -5.62 6.06
C SER A 93 2.83 -6.63 6.78
N ALA A 94 2.38 -6.28 7.99
CA ALA A 94 1.34 -6.95 8.75
C ALA A 94 1.52 -8.46 9.01
N ALA A 95 2.75 -8.93 9.25
CA ALA A 95 2.99 -10.31 9.67
C ALA A 95 2.33 -10.58 11.05
N ILE A 96 1.44 -11.58 11.10
CA ILE A 96 0.80 -12.03 12.36
C ILE A 96 1.69 -13.05 13.08
N PHE A 97 2.37 -13.89 12.31
CA PHE A 97 3.29 -14.91 12.79
C PHE A 97 4.69 -14.66 12.23
N PHE A 98 5.70 -15.04 13.00
CA PHE A 98 7.09 -15.04 12.55
C PHE A 98 7.84 -16.21 13.19
N ILE A 99 9.01 -16.52 12.62
CA ILE A 99 9.92 -17.52 13.16
C ILE A 99 10.80 -16.83 14.20
N ASP A 100 10.69 -17.26 15.46
CA ASP A 100 11.52 -16.76 16.54
C ASP A 100 12.97 -17.16 16.32
N ARG A 101 13.90 -16.20 16.44
CA ARG A 101 15.31 -16.44 16.14
C ARG A 101 16.01 -17.37 17.14
N ASP A 102 15.54 -17.39 18.39
CA ASP A 102 16.20 -18.11 19.47
C ASP A 102 15.70 -19.56 19.52
N SER A 103 14.39 -19.78 19.36
CA SER A 103 13.80 -21.12 19.36
C SER A 103 13.70 -21.77 17.99
N GLY A 104 13.66 -21.00 16.90
CA GLY A 104 13.36 -21.47 15.55
C GLY A 104 11.88 -21.81 15.31
N GLU A 105 11.02 -21.58 16.29
CA GLU A 105 9.60 -21.93 16.22
C GLU A 105 8.75 -20.77 15.70
N MET A 106 7.66 -21.09 14.99
CA MET A 106 6.69 -20.09 14.56
C MET A 106 5.80 -19.68 15.73
N ARG A 107 5.72 -18.38 16.00
CA ARG A 107 4.84 -17.81 17.03
C ARG A 107 4.23 -16.48 16.61
N ARG A 108 3.21 -16.03 17.35
CA ARG A 108 2.66 -14.68 17.19
C ARG A 108 3.67 -13.64 17.66
N ALA A 109 3.75 -12.54 16.93
CA ALA A 109 4.57 -11.39 17.33
C ALA A 109 3.95 -10.68 18.53
N ASP A 110 4.78 -10.16 19.41
CA ASP A 110 4.40 -9.26 20.50
C ASP A 110 4.95 -7.83 20.27
N ALA A 111 4.63 -6.94 21.19
CA ALA A 111 5.02 -5.55 21.16
C ALA A 111 6.55 -5.37 21.22
N LYS A 112 7.27 -6.30 21.85
CA LYS A 112 8.74 -6.30 21.93
C LYS A 112 9.33 -6.67 20.58
N ASP A 113 8.85 -7.74 19.94
CA ASP A 113 9.31 -8.17 18.62
C ASP A 113 9.17 -7.03 17.60
N PHE A 114 8.04 -6.32 17.62
CA PHE A 114 7.81 -5.19 16.72
C PHE A 114 8.80 -4.04 16.98
N ARG A 115 9.06 -3.68 18.24
CA ARG A 115 10.07 -2.65 18.58
C ARG A 115 11.48 -3.06 18.16
N GLU A 116 11.83 -4.33 18.30
CA GLU A 116 13.13 -4.85 17.86
C GLU A 116 13.26 -4.77 16.33
N LEU A 117 12.21 -5.13 15.59
CA LEU A 117 12.20 -4.99 14.13
C LEU A 117 12.28 -3.54 13.67
N VAL A 118 11.59 -2.61 14.33
CA VAL A 118 11.67 -1.17 14.02
C VAL A 118 13.09 -0.65 14.22
N ARG A 119 13.75 -1.00 15.33
CA ARG A 119 15.16 -0.64 15.59
C ARG A 119 16.12 -1.26 14.59
N LEU A 120 15.91 -2.52 14.22
CA LEU A 120 16.70 -3.18 13.19
C LEU A 120 16.56 -2.45 11.85
N THR A 121 15.32 -2.15 11.46
CA THR A 121 15.01 -1.43 10.22
C THR A 121 15.70 -0.07 10.17
N ASP A 122 15.68 0.68 11.29
CA ASP A 122 16.32 2.00 11.40
C ASP A 122 17.85 1.94 11.26
N ALA A 123 18.46 0.83 11.70
CA ALA A 123 19.90 0.61 11.62
C ALA A 123 20.39 0.09 10.25
N LEU A 124 19.48 -0.36 9.37
CA LEU A 124 19.85 -0.95 8.07
C LEU A 124 20.03 0.12 6.99
N GLU A 125 21.27 0.28 6.51
CA GLU A 125 21.66 1.28 5.50
C GLU A 125 20.80 1.25 4.22
N HIS A 126 20.35 0.07 3.81
CA HIS A 126 19.65 -0.14 2.55
C HIS A 126 18.13 -0.29 2.70
N ILE A 127 17.59 -0.09 3.90
CA ILE A 127 16.15 0.00 4.14
C ILE A 127 15.81 1.48 4.39
N HIS A 128 15.06 2.07 3.48
CA HIS A 128 14.88 3.53 3.42
C HIS A 128 13.64 4.02 4.18
N ALA A 129 12.67 3.14 4.42
CA ALA A 129 11.42 3.48 5.07
C ALA A 129 10.99 2.40 6.06
N GLN A 130 10.22 2.82 7.06
CA GLN A 130 9.58 1.94 8.03
C GLN A 130 8.23 1.44 7.51
N SER A 131 7.68 0.41 8.16
CA SER A 131 6.34 -0.11 7.87
C SER A 131 5.70 -0.70 9.13
N THR A 132 4.37 -0.88 9.10
CA THR A 132 3.63 -1.60 10.14
C THR A 132 3.81 -3.12 9.99
N ALA A 133 5.06 -3.55 10.03
CA ALA A 133 5.54 -4.84 9.52
C ALA A 133 5.02 -6.07 10.25
N MET A 134 4.65 -5.93 11.52
CA MET A 134 4.09 -7.01 12.34
C MET A 134 2.81 -6.53 13.03
N VAL A 135 1.97 -7.47 13.47
CA VAL A 135 0.77 -7.21 14.29
C VAL A 135 1.00 -7.77 15.70
N PRO A 136 1.35 -6.93 16.69
CA PRO A 136 1.52 -7.35 18.08
C PRO A 136 0.24 -7.95 18.67
N ALA A 137 0.34 -9.18 19.17
CA ALA A 137 -0.80 -9.91 19.73
C ALA A 137 -1.12 -9.54 21.18
N ASP A 138 -0.18 -8.90 21.89
CA ASP A 138 -0.30 -8.44 23.28
C ASP A 138 -0.78 -6.98 23.40
N VAL A 139 -1.08 -6.32 22.27
CA VAL A 139 -1.68 -4.99 22.22
C VAL A 139 -3.20 -5.10 22.01
N PRO A 140 -4.03 -4.37 22.78
CA PRO A 140 -5.48 -4.40 22.57
C PRO A 140 -5.87 -4.05 21.14
N GLU A 141 -6.74 -4.86 20.52
CA GLU A 141 -7.12 -4.77 19.11
C GLU A 141 -7.56 -3.35 18.71
N ILE A 142 -8.36 -2.70 19.56
CA ILE A 142 -8.90 -1.36 19.33
C ILE A 142 -7.83 -0.27 19.14
N ILE A 143 -6.60 -0.49 19.62
CA ILE A 143 -5.47 0.43 19.45
C ILE A 143 -4.30 -0.19 18.67
N SER A 144 -4.44 -1.40 18.13
CA SER A 144 -3.31 -2.13 17.54
C SER A 144 -2.65 -1.33 16.40
N ASP A 145 -3.45 -0.73 15.53
CA ASP A 145 -2.94 0.10 14.42
C ASP A 145 -2.28 1.40 14.91
N LEU A 146 -2.88 2.06 15.90
CA LEU A 146 -2.34 3.27 16.50
C LEU A 146 -1.01 3.00 17.20
N TYR A 147 -0.92 1.89 17.94
CA TYR A 147 0.32 1.47 18.59
C TYR A 147 1.42 1.23 17.55
N ARG A 148 1.11 0.57 16.43
CA ARG A 148 2.09 0.30 15.39
C ARG A 148 2.66 1.57 14.76
N LEU A 149 1.80 2.57 14.52
CA LEU A 149 2.22 3.88 14.02
C LEU A 149 2.97 4.70 15.06
N TYR A 150 2.63 4.57 16.35
CA TYR A 150 3.30 5.29 17.43
C TYR A 150 4.75 4.83 17.65
N VAL A 151 5.03 3.54 17.45
CA VAL A 151 6.37 2.97 17.67
C VAL A 151 7.36 3.35 16.56
N ILE A 152 6.88 3.65 15.36
CA ILE A 152 7.67 4.10 14.19
C ILE A 152 7.94 5.62 14.30
#